data_AF-A0A843CF74-F1
#
_entry.id   AF-A0A843CF74-F1
#
_cell.length_a   1.000
_cell.length_b   1.000
_cell.length_c   1.000
_cell.angle_alpha   90.00
_cell.angle_beta   90.00
_cell.angle_gamma   90.00
#
_symmetry.space_group_name_H-M   'P 1'
#
loop_
_entity.id
_entity.type
_entity.pdbx_description
1 polymer ?
#
loop_
_entity_poly.entity_id
_entity_poly.type
_entity_poly.pdbx_seq_one_letter_code
_entity_poly.pdbx_strand_id
1 'polypeptide(L)'
;MKAVFCITVLVFGILVAYPFNASAENYQQVLPTDKGTIKVGISTLPEKLSPGNSAKLKIDFLNGQTSAIQEHIDYTVAVTKDGSAVFGPIPLSHTSIGTITIPVVFKEKGEYKIIVDVQGILFQPIPSEKTTFSIMVGESGLPAGSSQSPIKSSTKSSEPKTSDSDKNTNSKTVDKVKTDAKTTKKTDTKTKKTDSKSTKKTKLKQNTKQ
;
A
#
# COMPACT_ATOMS: atom_id res chain seq x y z
N MET A 1 62.31 -18.90 -13.01
CA MET A 1 60.84 -18.80 -13.18
C MET A 1 60.12 -18.73 -11.82
N LYS A 2 60.24 -17.62 -11.08
CA LYS A 2 59.55 -17.43 -9.78
C LYS A 2 58.98 -16.01 -9.54
N ALA A 3 59.33 -15.03 -10.39
CA ALA A 3 58.95 -13.63 -10.20
C ALA A 3 57.59 -13.23 -10.83
N VAL A 4 57.03 -14.04 -11.72
CA VAL A 4 55.79 -13.69 -12.46
C VAL A 4 54.52 -14.00 -11.65
N PHE A 5 54.59 -14.86 -10.64
CA PHE A 5 53.43 -15.32 -9.88
C PHE A 5 52.97 -14.36 -8.76
N CYS A 6 53.81 -13.38 -8.38
CA CYS A 6 53.50 -12.46 -7.28
C CYS A 6 52.68 -11.23 -7.72
N ILE A 7 52.73 -10.86 -9.00
CA ILE A 7 52.05 -9.64 -9.51
C ILE A 7 50.55 -9.90 -9.73
N THR A 8 50.16 -11.11 -10.13
CA THR A 8 48.75 -11.50 -10.28
C THR A 8 47.99 -11.57 -8.94
N VAL A 9 48.66 -11.90 -7.83
CA VAL A 9 48.05 -11.89 -6.49
C VAL A 9 47.86 -10.47 -5.95
N LEU A 10 48.73 -9.53 -6.33
CA LEU A 10 48.69 -8.15 -5.80
C LEU A 10 47.59 -7.27 -6.43
N VAL A 11 47.10 -7.61 -7.63
CA VAL A 11 45.96 -6.91 -8.27
C VAL A 11 44.60 -7.47 -7.83
N PHE A 12 44.54 -8.75 -7.43
CA PHE A 12 43.28 -9.38 -7.00
C PHE A 12 42.92 -9.10 -5.52
N GLY A 13 43.83 -8.49 -4.75
CA GLY A 13 43.62 -8.16 -3.33
C GLY A 13 42.80 -6.89 -3.05
N ILE A 14 42.47 -6.09 -4.08
CA ILE A 14 41.84 -4.76 -3.92
C ILE A 14 40.40 -4.76 -4.50
N LEU A 15 39.58 -5.76 -4.13
CA LEU A 15 38.17 -5.84 -4.56
C LEU A 15 37.18 -6.26 -3.45
N VAL A 16 37.54 -6.08 -2.16
CA VAL A 16 36.64 -6.44 -1.03
C VAL A 16 36.64 -5.37 0.07
N ALA A 17 36.52 -4.09 -0.30
CA ALA A 17 36.43 -2.98 0.65
C ALA A 17 35.58 -1.80 0.13
N TYR A 18 34.45 -2.09 -0.54
CA TYR A 18 33.37 -1.12 -0.62
C TYR A 18 32.45 -1.32 0.58
N PRO A 19 32.47 -0.43 1.61
CA PRO A 19 31.37 -0.39 2.55
C PRO A 19 30.12 -0.01 1.76
N PHE A 20 29.22 -0.97 1.57
CA PHE A 20 27.85 -0.69 1.15
C PHE A 20 27.22 0.09 2.29
N ASN A 21 27.19 1.41 2.16
CA ASN A 21 26.66 2.31 3.17
C ASN A 21 25.15 2.07 3.30
N ALA A 22 24.78 1.16 4.20
CA ALA A 22 23.40 1.02 4.65
C ALA A 22 23.01 2.32 5.36
N SER A 23 22.22 3.17 4.70
CA SER A 23 21.59 4.29 5.38
C SER A 23 20.72 3.71 6.48
N ALA A 24 20.99 4.12 7.73
CA ALA A 24 20.13 3.82 8.87
C ALA A 24 18.88 4.73 8.83
N GLU A 25 18.11 4.61 7.75
CA GLU A 25 16.75 5.17 7.68
C GLU A 25 15.92 4.52 8.79
N ASN A 26 15.43 5.34 9.73
CA ASN A 26 14.63 4.85 10.85
C ASN A 26 13.17 4.65 10.40
N TYR A 27 12.93 3.53 9.75
CA TYR A 27 11.58 3.05 9.45
C TYR A 27 10.86 2.60 10.71
N GLN A 28 9.57 2.93 10.82
CA GLN A 28 8.71 2.36 11.86
C GLN A 28 8.37 0.90 11.54
N GLN A 29 8.16 0.60 10.25
CA GLN A 29 7.90 -0.75 9.74
C GLN A 29 8.56 -0.91 8.37
N VAL A 30 9.11 -2.09 8.10
CA VAL A 30 9.56 -2.52 6.77
C VAL A 30 8.95 -3.88 6.48
N LEU A 31 8.25 -4.01 5.35
CA LEU A 31 7.65 -5.27 4.92
C LEU A 31 8.00 -5.55 3.45
N PRO A 32 8.24 -6.82 3.07
CA PRO A 32 8.30 -7.21 1.67
C PRO A 32 6.92 -7.05 1.01
N THR A 33 6.90 -6.92 -0.32
CA THR A 33 5.73 -7.23 -1.14
C THR A 33 5.45 -8.74 -1.13
N ASP A 34 4.26 -9.15 -1.57
CA ASP A 34 3.86 -10.56 -1.63
C ASP A 34 4.69 -11.43 -2.59
N LYS A 35 5.49 -10.84 -3.49
CA LYS A 35 6.52 -11.54 -4.28
C LYS A 35 7.95 -11.32 -3.79
N GLY A 36 8.17 -10.32 -2.93
CA GLY A 36 9.46 -10.02 -2.33
C GLY A 36 10.49 -9.34 -3.25
N THR A 37 10.14 -8.97 -4.48
CA THR A 37 11.02 -8.21 -5.38
C THR A 37 11.35 -6.84 -4.78
N ILE A 38 10.39 -6.26 -4.07
CA ILE A 38 10.49 -4.98 -3.37
C ILE A 38 10.22 -5.19 -1.87
N LYS A 39 10.93 -4.45 -1.03
CA LYS A 39 10.53 -4.14 0.34
C LYS A 39 10.05 -2.71 0.39
N VAL A 40 9.08 -2.41 1.23
CA VAL A 40 8.61 -1.04 1.45
C VAL A 40 8.91 -0.68 2.89
N GLY A 41 9.58 0.45 3.10
CA GLY A 41 9.80 1.06 4.41
C GLY A 41 8.83 2.22 4.60
N ILE A 42 8.17 2.28 5.77
CA ILE A 42 7.27 3.39 6.11
C ILE A 42 7.70 4.10 7.39
N SER A 43 7.46 5.41 7.45
CA SER A 43 7.53 6.20 8.67
C SER A 43 6.57 7.39 8.60
N THR A 44 6.16 7.90 9.75
CA THR A 44 5.31 9.10 9.86
C THR A 44 6.00 10.22 10.61
N LEU A 45 5.70 11.45 10.22
CA LEU A 45 6.07 12.67 10.95
C LEU A 45 4.80 13.46 11.30
N PRO A 46 4.42 13.59 12.58
CA PRO A 46 5.07 12.99 13.76
C PRO A 46 4.97 11.46 13.78
N GLU A 47 5.87 10.82 14.52
CA GLU A 47 5.88 9.36 14.73
C GLU A 47 4.62 8.91 15.50
N LYS A 48 4.30 9.63 16.59
CA LYS A 48 3.07 9.40 17.36
C LYS A 48 1.90 10.13 16.70
N LEU A 49 0.99 9.36 16.11
CA LEU A 49 -0.18 9.89 15.41
C LEU A 49 -1.31 10.22 16.40
N SER A 50 -1.80 11.46 16.32
CA SER A 50 -2.95 11.94 17.09
C SER A 50 -4.18 12.13 16.19
N PRO A 51 -5.39 11.73 16.61
CA PRO A 51 -6.61 11.96 15.86
C PRO A 51 -6.85 13.43 15.53
N GLY A 52 -7.40 13.69 14.34
CA GLY A 52 -7.71 15.02 13.82
C GLY A 52 -6.51 15.75 13.18
N ASN A 53 -5.28 15.32 13.44
CA ASN A 53 -4.08 15.99 12.94
C ASN A 53 -3.62 15.42 11.58
N SER A 54 -2.99 16.28 10.77
CA SER A 54 -2.25 15.87 9.58
C SER A 54 -0.88 15.33 9.96
N ALA A 55 -0.48 14.20 9.39
CA ALA A 55 0.89 13.70 9.44
C ALA A 55 1.43 13.49 8.02
N LYS A 56 2.76 13.51 7.88
CA LYS A 56 3.45 13.14 6.65
C LYS A 56 3.80 11.66 6.70
N LEU A 57 3.24 10.85 5.83
CA LEU A 57 3.62 9.45 5.62
C LEU A 57 4.75 9.41 4.59
N LYS A 58 5.98 9.11 5.03
CA LYS A 58 7.12 8.79 4.16
C LYS A 58 7.02 7.31 3.76
N ILE A 59 7.22 7.02 2.49
CA ILE A 59 7.29 5.66 1.96
C ILE A 59 8.55 5.59 1.10
N ASP A 60 9.41 4.63 1.42
CA ASP A 60 10.60 4.30 0.64
C ASP A 60 10.45 2.92 0.04
N PHE A 61 10.69 2.82 -1.27
CA PHE A 61 10.79 1.56 -1.99
C PHE A 61 12.23 1.08 -1.92
N LEU A 62 12.41 -0.16 -1.50
CA LEU A 62 13.70 -0.79 -1.25
C LEU A 62 13.82 -2.03 -2.12
N ASN A 63 15.00 -2.26 -2.68
CA ASN A 63 15.29 -3.48 -3.41
C ASN A 63 15.16 -4.70 -2.47
N GLY A 64 14.41 -5.73 -2.88
CA GLY A 64 14.12 -6.89 -2.05
C GLY A 64 15.38 -7.61 -1.52
N GLN A 65 16.46 -7.62 -2.30
CA GLN A 65 17.71 -8.29 -1.95
C GLN A 65 18.67 -7.36 -1.20
N THR A 66 19.02 -6.20 -1.78
CA THR A 66 20.05 -5.32 -1.21
C THR A 66 19.53 -4.40 -0.10
N SER A 67 18.21 -4.21 -0.01
CA SER A 67 17.53 -3.28 0.90
C SER A 67 17.95 -1.81 0.78
N ALA A 68 18.68 -1.44 -0.28
CA ALA A 68 18.88 -0.04 -0.67
C ALA A 68 17.66 0.50 -1.42
N ILE A 69 17.54 1.83 -1.50
CA ILE A 69 16.48 2.53 -2.23
C ILE A 69 16.41 2.02 -3.68
N GLN A 70 15.21 1.64 -4.11
CA GLN A 70 14.92 1.24 -5.48
C GLN A 70 14.33 2.42 -6.23
N GLU A 71 15.13 2.99 -7.12
CA GLU A 71 14.72 4.04 -8.04
C GLU A 71 13.74 3.55 -9.11
N HIS A 72 13.03 4.50 -9.71
CA HIS A 72 12.08 4.32 -10.82
C HIS A 72 10.99 3.27 -10.57
N ILE A 73 10.13 3.55 -9.60
CA ILE A 73 9.01 2.69 -9.20
C ILE A 73 7.69 3.26 -9.71
N ASP A 74 6.87 2.41 -10.34
CA ASP A 74 5.47 2.67 -10.65
C ASP A 74 4.56 2.01 -9.60
N TYR A 75 3.71 2.80 -8.95
CA TYR A 75 2.98 2.38 -7.76
C TYR A 75 1.60 3.02 -7.60
N THR A 76 0.76 2.40 -6.75
CA THR A 76 -0.40 3.06 -6.12
C THR A 76 -0.31 2.94 -4.59
N VAL A 77 -0.95 3.88 -3.89
CA VAL A 77 -1.10 3.88 -2.43
C VAL A 77 -2.54 4.18 -2.05
N ALA A 78 -3.07 3.41 -1.12
CA ALA A 78 -4.30 3.71 -0.40
C ALA A 78 -4.05 3.67 1.11
N VAL A 79 -4.77 4.51 1.86
CA VAL A 79 -4.89 4.40 3.32
C VAL A 79 -6.36 4.19 3.64
N THR A 80 -6.68 3.14 4.39
CA THR A 80 -8.04 2.79 4.76
C THR A 80 -8.21 2.67 6.27
N LYS A 81 -9.44 2.87 6.74
CA LYS A 81 -9.88 2.58 8.10
C LYS A 81 -11.21 1.84 8.00
N ASP A 82 -11.32 0.69 8.67
CA ASP A 82 -12.55 -0.12 8.71
C ASP A 82 -13.13 -0.40 7.31
N GLY A 83 -12.25 -0.68 6.35
CA GLY A 83 -12.58 -0.91 4.93
C GLY A 83 -12.85 0.36 4.10
N SER A 84 -13.04 1.51 4.73
CA SER A 84 -13.31 2.80 4.06
C SER A 84 -12.03 3.54 3.68
N ALA A 85 -12.00 4.15 2.50
CA ALA A 85 -10.86 4.94 2.04
C ALA A 85 -10.73 6.28 2.79
N VAL A 86 -9.54 6.53 3.34
CA VAL A 86 -9.15 7.75 4.05
C VAL A 86 -8.24 8.60 3.15
N PHE A 87 -7.39 7.94 2.37
CA PHE A 87 -6.59 8.52 1.30
C PHE A 87 -6.48 7.53 0.14
N GLY A 88 -6.52 8.01 -1.11
CA GLY A 88 -6.38 7.17 -2.30
C GLY A 88 -7.56 6.19 -2.51
N PRO A 89 -7.36 5.10 -3.29
CA PRO A 89 -6.14 4.80 -4.04
C PRO A 89 -5.79 5.92 -5.02
N ILE A 90 -4.52 6.33 -5.04
CA ILE A 90 -4.04 7.25 -6.09
C ILE A 90 -3.97 6.54 -7.45
N PRO A 91 -4.07 7.27 -8.58
CA PRO A 91 -3.73 6.72 -9.90
C PRO A 91 -2.31 6.16 -9.93
N LEU A 92 -2.05 5.22 -10.84
CA LEU A 92 -0.70 4.68 -11.06
C LEU A 92 0.28 5.83 -11.31
N SER A 93 1.26 5.95 -10.41
CA SER A 93 2.17 7.10 -10.30
C SER A 93 3.61 6.62 -10.28
N HIS A 94 4.52 7.45 -10.80
CA HIS A 94 5.96 7.15 -10.84
C HIS A 94 6.73 7.90 -9.74
N THR A 95 7.74 7.27 -9.14
CA THR A 95 8.80 7.97 -8.40
C THR A 95 10.17 7.60 -8.96
N SER A 96 10.91 8.61 -9.41
CA SER A 96 12.27 8.40 -9.92
C SER A 96 13.25 8.06 -8.79
N ILE A 97 13.14 8.73 -7.64
CA ILE A 97 14.10 8.62 -6.53
C ILE A 97 13.82 7.48 -5.55
N GLY A 98 12.77 6.68 -5.75
CA GLY A 98 12.41 5.58 -4.83
C GLY A 98 11.83 6.00 -3.47
N THR A 99 11.73 7.30 -3.18
CA THR A 99 11.13 7.88 -1.97
C THR A 99 9.92 8.74 -2.34
N ILE A 100 8.88 8.70 -1.51
CA ILE A 100 7.71 9.61 -1.59
C ILE A 100 7.29 10.08 -0.20
N THR A 101 6.51 11.17 -0.14
CA THR A 101 5.90 11.66 1.10
C THR A 101 4.49 12.17 0.84
N ILE A 102 3.52 11.61 1.57
CA ILE A 102 2.09 11.84 1.39
C ILE A 102 1.53 12.53 2.65
N PRO A 103 0.85 13.68 2.56
CA PRO A 103 0.10 14.24 3.68
C PRO A 103 -1.21 13.47 3.88
N VAL A 104 -1.41 12.91 5.08
CA VAL A 104 -2.63 12.16 5.45
C VAL A 104 -3.21 12.74 6.74
N VAL A 105 -4.54 12.89 6.80
CA VAL A 105 -5.26 13.34 8.01
C VAL A 105 -5.92 12.14 8.66
N PHE A 106 -5.40 11.72 9.80
CA PHE A 106 -5.93 10.61 10.58
C PHE A 106 -7.03 11.13 11.51
N LYS A 107 -8.28 11.10 11.05
CA LYS A 107 -9.41 11.75 11.76
C LYS A 107 -9.79 11.09 13.09
N GLU A 108 -9.60 9.79 13.22
CA GLU A 108 -10.18 8.96 14.28
C GLU A 108 -9.11 8.13 14.99
N LYS A 109 -9.49 7.46 16.08
CA LYS A 109 -8.62 6.54 16.83
C LYS A 109 -8.64 5.13 16.22
N GLY A 110 -7.62 4.36 16.58
CA GLY A 110 -7.51 2.93 16.27
C GLY A 110 -6.69 2.66 15.01
N GLU A 111 -6.92 1.49 14.43
CA GLU A 111 -6.11 0.98 13.33
C GLU A 111 -6.45 1.64 11.98
N TYR A 112 -5.41 1.96 11.21
CA TYR A 112 -5.46 2.27 9.79
C TYR A 112 -4.56 1.29 9.03
N LYS A 113 -5.00 0.87 7.84
CA LYS A 113 -4.19 0.06 6.93
C LYS A 113 -3.61 0.94 5.83
N ILE A 114 -2.31 0.81 5.56
CA ILE A 114 -1.66 1.43 4.40
C ILE A 114 -1.37 0.32 3.40
N ILE A 115 -1.99 0.40 2.23
CA ILE A 115 -1.84 -0.57 1.14
C ILE A 115 -0.95 0.08 0.09
N VAL A 116 0.19 -0.57 -0.21
CA VAL A 116 1.12 -0.15 -1.25
C VAL A 116 1.17 -1.25 -2.30
N ASP A 117 1.05 -0.86 -3.56
CA ASP A 117 0.98 -1.74 -4.72
C ASP A 117 1.98 -1.28 -5.78
N VAL A 118 2.90 -2.15 -6.17
CA VAL A 118 3.96 -1.88 -7.15
C VAL A 118 3.64 -2.61 -8.45
N GLN A 119 3.73 -1.90 -9.57
CA GLN A 119 3.38 -2.41 -10.90
C GLN A 119 4.49 -2.15 -11.95
N GLY A 120 5.59 -1.49 -11.59
CA GLY A 120 6.75 -1.30 -12.46
C GLY A 120 8.03 -0.95 -11.70
N ILE A 121 9.17 -1.37 -12.25
CA ILE A 121 10.53 -1.13 -11.73
C ILE A 121 11.43 -0.77 -12.91
N LEU A 122 12.24 0.29 -12.81
CA LEU A 122 13.18 0.73 -13.86
C LEU A 122 12.51 0.85 -15.26
N PHE A 123 11.30 1.40 -15.30
CA PHE A 123 10.44 1.54 -16.49
C PHE A 123 9.98 0.22 -17.13
N GLN A 124 10.19 -0.92 -16.48
CA GLN A 124 9.66 -2.22 -16.89
C GLN A 124 8.42 -2.57 -16.05
N PRO A 125 7.25 -2.80 -16.66
CA PRO A 125 6.08 -3.30 -15.95
C PRO A 125 6.36 -4.66 -15.31
N ILE A 126 5.84 -4.86 -14.10
CA ILE A 126 5.89 -6.14 -13.38
C ILE A 126 4.46 -6.62 -13.06
N PRO A 127 4.25 -7.92 -12.79
CA PRO A 127 3.02 -8.37 -12.15
C PRO A 127 2.81 -7.60 -10.84
N SER A 128 1.58 -7.14 -10.59
CA SER A 128 1.23 -6.36 -9.41
C SER A 128 1.66 -7.07 -8.11
N GLU A 129 2.52 -6.40 -7.33
CA GLU A 129 2.98 -6.88 -6.02
C GLU A 129 2.49 -5.93 -4.92
N LYS A 130 1.95 -6.48 -3.83
CA LYS A 130 1.31 -5.68 -2.77
C LYS A 130 1.92 -5.94 -1.41
N THR A 131 1.88 -4.92 -0.56
CA THR A 131 2.12 -5.06 0.88
C THR A 131 1.11 -4.22 1.66
N THR A 132 0.88 -4.55 2.92
CA THR A 132 -0.09 -3.85 3.78
C THR A 132 0.46 -3.67 5.18
N PHE A 133 0.61 -2.41 5.57
CA PHE A 133 1.03 -2.01 6.91
C PHE A 133 -0.18 -1.73 7.79
N SER A 134 0.04 -1.79 9.10
CA SER A 134 -0.98 -1.51 10.11
C SER A 134 -0.42 -0.47 11.07
N ILE A 135 -1.07 0.68 11.19
CA ILE A 135 -0.64 1.78 12.06
C ILE A 135 -1.76 2.15 13.04
N MET A 136 -1.39 2.42 14.29
CA MET A 136 -2.33 2.77 15.36
C MET A 136 -2.33 4.28 15.61
N VAL A 137 -3.53 4.88 15.63
CA VAL A 137 -3.71 6.33 15.83
C VAL A 137 -4.36 6.59 17.19
N GLY A 138 -3.76 7.49 17.97
CA GLY A 138 -4.27 7.90 19.26
C GLY A 138 -4.07 6.89 20.40
N GLU A 139 -3.26 5.85 20.18
CA GLU A 139 -2.77 4.98 21.24
C GLU A 139 -1.50 5.55 21.88
N SER A 140 -1.42 5.45 23.21
CA SER A 140 -0.28 5.88 24.00
C SER A 140 0.39 4.69 24.67
N GLY A 141 0.96 3.79 23.86
CA GLY A 141 1.66 2.59 24.33
C GLY A 141 2.45 1.87 23.22
N LEU A 142 3.70 1.53 23.56
CA LEU A 142 4.70 0.66 22.90
C LEU A 142 4.37 -0.02 21.54
N PRO A 143 5.30 -0.01 20.55
CA PRO A 143 5.13 -0.74 19.30
C PRO A 143 5.20 -2.26 19.50
N ALA A 144 4.08 -2.94 19.24
CA ALA A 144 3.98 -4.39 19.31
C ALA A 144 4.59 -5.07 18.06
N GLY A 145 5.92 -5.23 18.06
CA GLY A 145 6.62 -6.08 17.10
C GLY A 145 6.35 -7.57 17.35
N SER A 146 5.31 -8.13 16.72
CA SER A 146 4.97 -9.55 16.81
C SER A 146 5.93 -10.43 15.99
N SER A 147 7.14 -10.64 16.52
CA SER A 147 8.03 -11.69 16.02
C SER A 147 7.48 -13.06 16.40
N GLN A 148 6.92 -13.78 15.44
CA GLN A 148 6.66 -15.22 15.53
C GLN A 148 7.34 -15.95 14.38
N SER A 149 8.48 -16.55 14.68
CA SER A 149 9.17 -17.49 13.80
C SER A 149 8.46 -18.85 13.86
N PRO A 150 7.97 -19.42 12.73
CA PRO A 150 7.33 -20.73 12.74
C PRO A 150 8.31 -21.86 13.03
N ILE A 151 7.87 -22.81 13.85
CA ILE A 151 8.63 -23.98 14.26
C ILE A 151 8.93 -24.88 13.04
N LYS A 152 10.15 -25.41 13.02
CA LYS A 152 10.74 -26.32 12.03
C LYS A 152 9.80 -27.46 11.63
N SER A 153 9.55 -27.60 10.33
CA SER A 153 8.75 -28.67 9.74
C SER A 153 9.43 -30.04 9.82
N SER A 154 8.66 -31.06 10.23
CA SER A 154 9.02 -32.47 10.11
C SER A 154 8.30 -33.10 8.91
N THR A 155 9.07 -33.47 7.89
CA THR A 155 8.92 -34.59 6.95
C THR A 155 7.56 -35.31 6.88
N LYS A 156 6.94 -35.36 5.69
CA LYS A 156 6.55 -36.65 5.07
C LYS A 156 6.33 -36.61 3.55
N SER A 157 6.88 -37.61 2.87
CA SER A 157 6.49 -38.07 1.52
C SER A 157 5.82 -39.45 1.64
N SER A 158 5.19 -39.91 0.55
CA SER A 158 4.52 -41.21 0.33
C SER A 158 3.07 -41.41 0.82
N GLU A 159 2.15 -41.38 -0.13
CA GLU A 159 0.98 -42.26 -0.28
C GLU A 159 1.40 -43.76 -0.46
N PRO A 160 0.49 -44.76 -0.60
CA PRO A 160 -0.99 -44.75 -0.46
C PRO A 160 -1.56 -45.91 0.41
N LYS A 161 -2.87 -45.88 0.73
CA LYS A 161 -3.83 -46.98 0.45
C LYS A 161 -5.29 -46.70 0.86
N THR A 162 -6.18 -47.36 0.13
CA THR A 162 -7.66 -47.39 0.18
C THR A 162 -8.27 -48.11 1.38
N SER A 163 -9.45 -47.66 1.83
CA SER A 163 -10.61 -48.53 2.14
C SER A 163 -11.89 -47.71 2.37
N ASP A 164 -13.03 -48.24 1.97
CA ASP A 164 -14.36 -47.61 1.93
C ASP A 164 -15.01 -47.34 3.30
N SER A 165 -15.90 -46.34 3.37
CA SER A 165 -17.26 -46.54 3.91
C SER A 165 -18.17 -45.34 3.59
N ASP A 166 -19.39 -45.66 3.17
CA ASP A 166 -20.51 -44.79 2.82
C ASP A 166 -20.88 -43.70 3.84
N LYS A 167 -21.59 -42.65 3.37
CA LYS A 167 -23.07 -42.56 3.55
C LYS A 167 -23.65 -41.14 3.37
N ASN A 168 -24.50 -40.99 2.34
CA ASN A 168 -25.70 -40.12 2.25
C ASN A 168 -25.60 -38.58 2.51
N THR A 169 -26.41 -37.71 1.91
CA THR A 169 -27.44 -37.84 0.85
C THR A 169 -27.75 -36.46 0.26
N ASN A 170 -28.11 -36.43 -1.02
CA ASN A 170 -28.55 -35.27 -1.79
C ASN A 170 -30.04 -34.93 -1.60
N SER A 171 -30.37 -33.65 -1.49
CA SER A 171 -31.70 -33.02 -1.69
C SER A 171 -31.45 -31.53 -1.92
N LYS A 172 -31.75 -30.85 -3.02
CA LYS A 172 -32.63 -31.01 -4.20
C LYS A 172 -34.13 -30.68 -4.00
N THR A 173 -34.60 -29.70 -4.79
CA THR A 173 -36.00 -29.39 -5.18
C THR A 173 -36.95 -28.85 -4.08
N VAL A 174 -37.94 -27.97 -4.32
CA VAL A 174 -38.46 -27.32 -5.56
C VAL A 174 -39.18 -25.98 -5.31
N ASP A 175 -39.53 -25.28 -6.40
CA ASP A 175 -40.24 -24.00 -6.56
C ASP A 175 -41.61 -23.79 -5.85
N LYS A 176 -42.06 -22.51 -5.74
CA LYS A 176 -43.12 -21.86 -6.58
C LYS A 176 -44.11 -20.91 -5.83
N VAL A 177 -44.85 -20.11 -6.61
CA VAL A 177 -45.98 -19.19 -6.28
C VAL A 177 -45.53 -17.81 -5.77
N LYS A 178 -45.61 -16.66 -6.46
CA LYS A 178 -46.54 -16.01 -7.45
C LYS A 178 -47.74 -15.27 -6.81
N THR A 179 -48.03 -14.09 -7.40
CA THR A 179 -49.26 -13.25 -7.40
C THR A 179 -49.55 -12.41 -6.13
N ASP A 180 -49.98 -11.14 -6.21
CA ASP A 180 -50.18 -10.26 -7.40
C ASP A 180 -50.07 -8.72 -7.13
N ALA A 181 -50.47 -7.93 -8.13
CA ALA A 181 -50.30 -6.51 -8.43
C ALA A 181 -51.23 -5.44 -7.79
N LYS A 182 -50.83 -4.18 -8.04
CA LYS A 182 -51.67 -3.00 -8.43
C LYS A 182 -52.32 -2.12 -7.32
N THR A 183 -51.93 -0.84 -7.26
CA THR A 183 -52.78 0.34 -7.64
C THR A 183 -52.40 1.65 -6.92
N THR A 184 -52.00 2.61 -7.75
CA THR A 184 -51.85 4.07 -7.60
C THR A 184 -52.95 4.82 -6.84
N LYS A 185 -52.60 5.89 -6.11
CA LYS A 185 -53.41 7.13 -6.10
C LYS A 185 -52.60 8.42 -5.85
N LYS A 186 -52.81 9.42 -6.71
CA LYS A 186 -52.36 10.82 -6.57
C LYS A 186 -53.13 11.55 -5.44
N THR A 187 -52.55 12.65 -4.94
CA THR A 187 -53.21 13.97 -4.95
C THR A 187 -52.15 15.09 -5.14
N ASP A 188 -52.43 16.08 -5.99
CA ASP A 188 -51.57 17.22 -6.33
C ASP A 188 -51.86 18.47 -5.44
N THR A 189 -50.93 19.45 -5.37
CA THR A 189 -51.13 20.94 -5.32
C THR A 189 -49.75 21.61 -5.04
N LYS A 190 -49.03 22.37 -5.90
CA LYS A 190 -49.32 23.50 -6.82
C LYS A 190 -49.36 24.87 -6.10
N THR A 191 -48.59 25.93 -6.39
CA THR A 191 -47.41 26.27 -7.25
C THR A 191 -46.99 27.73 -6.93
N LYS A 192 -45.71 28.16 -7.17
CA LYS A 192 -45.22 29.54 -7.58
C LYS A 192 -43.86 29.90 -6.91
N LYS A 193 -42.70 29.96 -7.58
CA LYS A 193 -42.20 30.72 -8.76
C LYS A 193 -41.82 32.18 -8.47
N THR A 194 -40.53 32.50 -8.56
CA THR A 194 -40.01 33.74 -9.20
C THR A 194 -38.55 33.56 -9.65
N ASP A 195 -38.28 33.95 -10.91
CA ASP A 195 -36.96 33.99 -11.54
C ASP A 195 -36.18 35.26 -11.15
N SER A 196 -34.84 35.23 -11.20
CA SER A 196 -34.01 36.44 -11.37
C SER A 196 -32.62 36.10 -11.91
N LYS A 197 -32.37 36.50 -13.16
CA LYS A 197 -31.10 36.37 -13.89
C LYS A 197 -30.48 37.76 -14.01
N SER A 198 -29.25 37.97 -13.58
CA SER A 198 -28.50 39.17 -13.98
C SER A 198 -27.00 38.97 -14.03
N THR A 199 -26.44 39.33 -15.19
CA THR A 199 -25.01 39.26 -15.53
C THR A 199 -24.40 40.64 -15.34
N LYS A 200 -23.19 40.77 -14.77
CA LYS A 200 -22.38 41.97 -15.04
C LYS A 200 -20.87 41.72 -15.00
N LYS A 201 -20.24 41.92 -16.17
CA LYS A 201 -18.79 42.16 -16.30
C LYS A 201 -18.42 43.47 -15.59
N THR A 202 -17.22 43.51 -14.99
CA THR A 202 -16.36 44.70 -15.01
C THR A 202 -14.90 44.26 -15.21
N LYS A 203 -14.16 45.00 -16.03
CA LYS A 203 -12.74 44.82 -16.38
C LYS A 203 -11.95 45.98 -15.74
N LEU A 204 -10.64 46.10 -16.03
CA LEU A 204 -9.69 47.14 -15.57
C LEU A 204 -9.17 46.90 -14.12
N LYS A 205 -7.90 47.16 -13.78
CA LYS A 205 -6.83 47.87 -14.52
C LYS A 205 -5.44 47.34 -14.12
N GLN A 206 -4.49 47.33 -15.05
CA GLN A 206 -3.05 47.17 -14.74
C GLN A 206 -2.55 48.38 -13.94
N ASN A 207 -1.51 48.22 -13.14
CA ASN A 207 -0.58 49.32 -12.89
C ASN A 207 0.85 48.79 -12.70
N THR A 208 1.81 49.57 -13.21
CA THR A 208 3.25 49.27 -13.27
C THR A 208 4.01 50.37 -12.51
N LYS A 209 5.27 50.10 -12.14
CA LYS A 209 6.19 50.93 -11.31
C LYS A 209 5.92 50.78 -9.81
N GLN A 210 6.95 50.81 -8.96
CA GLN A 210 8.32 51.30 -9.17
C GLN A 210 9.36 50.19 -9.36
#